data_AF-A0A2D6Y605-F1
#
_entry.id   AF-A0A2D6Y605-F1
#
_cell.length_a   1.000
_cell.length_b   1.000
_cell.length_c   1.000
_cell.angle_alpha   90.00
_cell.angle_beta   90.00
_cell.angle_gamma   90.00
#
_symmetry.space_group_name_H-M   'P 1'
#
loop_
_entity.id
_entity.type
_entity.pdbx_description
1 polymer ?
#
loop_
_entity_poly.entity_id
_entity_poly.type
_entity_poly.pdbx_seq_one_letter_code
_entity_poly.pdbx_strand_id
1 'polypeptide(L)'
;MAIHKPEVDQSKSFSGMRVLIAVAVGCAMAASVAFFLKVLIDNSPAEIDVRRLRLFYLMVITSGGISGLAIETMRQLQEQATDPRYRATNPYRGRLRR
;
A
#
# COMPACT_ATOMS: atom_id res chain seq x y z
N MET A 1 5.05 -6.78 40.72
CA MET A 1 4.33 -7.52 39.66
C MET A 1 4.21 -6.58 38.46
N ALA A 2 5.01 -6.77 37.41
CA ALA A 2 4.90 -5.95 36.21
C ALA A 2 3.62 -6.33 35.47
N ILE A 3 2.75 -5.35 35.18
CA ILE A 3 1.53 -5.56 34.40
C ILE A 3 1.98 -5.82 32.96
N HIS A 4 1.94 -7.08 32.52
CA HIS A 4 2.19 -7.44 31.13
C HIS A 4 1.01 -6.95 30.30
N LYS A 5 1.10 -5.72 29.78
CA LYS A 5 0.11 -5.21 28.84
C LYS A 5 0.25 -6.05 27.55
N PRO A 6 -0.84 -6.58 26.99
CA PRO A 6 -0.77 -7.34 25.75
C PRO A 6 -0.25 -6.45 24.63
N GLU A 7 0.73 -6.95 23.88
CA GLU A 7 1.44 -6.20 22.83
C GLU A 7 0.55 -5.89 21.60
N VAL A 8 -0.50 -6.69 21.43
CA VAL A 8 -1.47 -6.61 20.32
C VAL A 8 -2.88 -6.37 20.86
N ASP A 9 -3.57 -5.39 20.28
CA ASP A 9 -4.98 -5.10 20.57
C ASP A 9 -5.90 -6.06 19.81
N GLN A 10 -6.41 -7.08 20.52
CA GLN A 10 -7.29 -8.11 19.94
C GLN A 10 -8.63 -7.56 19.44
N SER A 11 -9.03 -6.33 19.78
CA SER A 11 -10.26 -5.72 19.28
C SER A 11 -10.18 -5.35 17.79
N LYS A 12 -8.96 -5.26 17.22
CA LYS A 12 -8.74 -4.96 15.81
C LYS A 12 -8.23 -6.19 15.07
N SER A 13 -9.08 -6.75 14.21
CA SER A 13 -8.70 -7.88 13.36
C SER A 13 -8.05 -7.43 12.05
N PHE A 14 -7.14 -8.25 11.55
CA PHE A 14 -6.51 -8.07 10.23
C PHE A 14 -7.54 -8.34 9.13
N SER A 15 -7.62 -7.45 8.15
CA SER A 15 -8.57 -7.51 7.04
C SER A 15 -7.86 -7.76 5.71
N GLY A 16 -7.91 -9.00 5.23
CA GLY A 16 -7.39 -9.37 3.91
C GLY A 16 -8.10 -8.68 2.75
N MET A 17 -9.39 -8.36 2.88
CA MET A 17 -10.14 -7.62 1.86
C MET A 17 -9.55 -6.20 1.66
N ARG A 18 -9.24 -5.50 2.76
CA ARG A 18 -8.62 -4.16 2.67
C ARG A 18 -7.25 -4.24 2.01
N VAL A 19 -6.49 -5.30 2.27
CA VAL A 19 -5.21 -5.58 1.62
C VAL A 19 -5.39 -5.81 0.11
N LEU A 20 -6.39 -6.60 -0.31
CA LEU A 20 -6.69 -6.80 -1.74
C LEU A 20 -7.09 -5.49 -2.43
N ILE A 21 -7.89 -4.65 -1.77
CA ILE A 21 -8.24 -3.32 -2.30
C ILE A 21 -6.98 -2.47 -2.46
N ALA A 22 -6.08 -2.46 -1.46
CA ALA A 22 -4.83 -1.71 -1.54
C ALA A 22 -3.93 -2.20 -2.68
N VAL A 23 -3.84 -3.51 -2.91
CA VAL A 23 -3.15 -4.09 -4.07
C VAL A 23 -3.77 -3.63 -5.38
N ALA A 24 -5.10 -3.67 -5.49
CA ALA A 24 -5.81 -3.24 -6.70
C ALA A 24 -5.57 -1.76 -7.01
N VAL A 25 -5.59 -0.89 -5.97
CA VAL A 25 -5.27 0.54 -6.11
C VAL A 25 -3.82 0.74 -6.53
N GLY A 26 -2.88 0.03 -5.90
CA GLY A 26 -1.46 0.08 -6.25
C GLY A 26 -1.20 -0.34 -7.70
N CYS A 27 -1.83 -1.42 -8.16
CA CYS A 27 -1.79 -1.86 -9.56
C CYS A 27 -2.40 -0.82 -10.50
N ALA A 28 -3.54 -0.21 -10.15
CA ALA A 28 -4.21 0.78 -11.00
C ALA A 28 -3.36 2.06 -11.17
N MET A 29 -2.74 2.54 -10.08
CA MET A 29 -1.81 3.67 -10.13
C MET A 29 -0.58 3.34 -10.99
N ALA A 30 0.03 2.17 -10.79
CA ALA A 30 1.19 1.75 -11.58
C ALA A 30 0.84 1.49 -13.06
N ALA A 31 -0.35 0.98 -13.36
CA ALA A 31 -0.85 0.84 -14.73
C ALA A 31 -1.02 2.20 -15.41
N SER A 32 -1.47 3.23 -14.68
CA SER A 32 -1.57 4.60 -15.19
C SER A 32 -0.19 5.15 -15.56
N VAL A 33 0.82 4.92 -14.70
CA VAL A 33 2.21 5.28 -15.00
C VAL A 33 2.75 4.50 -16.20
N ALA A 34 2.50 3.19 -16.27
CA ALA A 34 2.93 2.36 -17.38
C ALA A 34 2.29 2.80 -18.71
N PHE A 35 1.02 3.21 -18.69
CA PHE A 35 0.35 3.77 -19.85
C PHE A 35 1.01 5.09 -20.30
N PHE A 36 1.31 5.99 -19.36
CA PHE A 36 2.02 7.22 -19.67
C PHE A 36 3.40 6.94 -20.31
N LEU A 37 4.18 6.01 -19.75
CA LEU A 37 5.45 5.58 -20.32
C LEU A 37 5.29 4.96 -21.72
N LYS A 38 4.24 4.18 -21.93
CA LYS A 38 3.91 3.63 -23.25
C LYS A 38 3.69 4.72 -24.28
N VAL A 39 2.91 5.75 -23.95
CA VAL A 39 2.69 6.88 -24.87
C VAL A 39 4.01 7.57 -25.21
N LEU A 40 4.90 7.78 -24.24
CA LEU A 40 6.22 8.39 -24.51
C LEU A 40 7.08 7.52 -25.43
N ILE A 41 7.13 6.22 -25.16
CA ILE A 41 7.97 5.29 -25.93
C ILE A 41 7.43 5.12 -27.35
N ASP A 42 6.11 5.00 -27.52
CA ASP A 42 5.48 4.86 -28.84
C ASP A 42 5.66 6.11 -29.72
N ASN A 43 5.90 7.29 -29.10
CA ASN A 43 6.20 8.55 -29.81
C ASN A 43 7.70 8.86 -29.90
N SER A 44 8.56 7.93 -29.47
CA SER A 44 10.01 8.06 -29.57
C SER A 44 10.55 7.23 -30.73
N PRO A 45 11.64 7.64 -31.40
CA PRO A 45 12.26 6.87 -32.48
C PRO A 45 13.03 5.62 -31.99
N ALA A 46 12.86 5.21 -30.73
CA ALA A 46 13.60 4.11 -30.14
C ALA A 46 12.99 2.75 -30.53
N GLU A 47 13.76 1.94 -31.25
CA GLU A 47 13.38 0.55 -31.52
C GLU A 47 13.68 -0.33 -30.31
N ILE A 48 12.62 -0.76 -29.62
CA ILE A 48 12.72 -1.61 -28.43
C ILE A 48 11.96 -2.91 -28.70
N ASP A 49 12.58 -4.04 -28.35
CA ASP A 49 11.95 -5.35 -28.42
C ASP A 49 10.63 -5.39 -27.61
N VAL A 50 9.55 -5.81 -28.27
CA VAL A 50 8.18 -5.82 -27.70
C VAL A 50 8.09 -6.69 -26.46
N ARG A 51 8.84 -7.81 -26.40
CA ARG A 51 8.82 -8.71 -25.24
C ARG A 51 9.46 -8.05 -24.03
N ARG A 52 10.61 -7.39 -24.20
CA ARG A 52 11.25 -6.61 -23.13
C ARG A 52 10.34 -5.49 -22.62
N LEU A 53 9.68 -4.79 -23.54
CA LEU A 53 8.77 -3.70 -23.18
C LEU A 53 7.55 -4.20 -22.38
N ARG A 54 6.98 -5.34 -22.78
CA ARG A 54 5.88 -5.97 -22.05
C ARG A 54 6.30 -6.44 -20.64
N LEU A 55 7.49 -7.02 -20.52
CA LEU A 55 8.04 -7.42 -19.21
C LEU A 55 8.29 -6.21 -18.33
N PHE A 56 8.78 -5.10 -18.89
CA PHE A 56 8.96 -3.85 -18.17
C PHE A 56 7.63 -3.32 -17.62
N TYR A 57 6.58 -3.23 -18.43
CA TYR A 57 5.27 -2.79 -17.93
C TYR A 57 4.67 -3.73 -16.88
N LEU A 58 4.81 -5.05 -17.06
CA LEU A 58 4.40 -6.03 -16.05
C LEU A 58 5.17 -5.84 -14.73
N MET A 59 6.47 -5.58 -14.79
CA MET A 59 7.29 -5.32 -13.62
C MET A 59 6.82 -4.06 -12.89
N VAL A 60 6.55 -2.97 -13.62
CA VAL A 60 6.04 -1.72 -13.03
C VAL A 60 4.69 -1.97 -12.34
N ILE A 61 3.73 -2.59 -13.00
CA ILE A 61 2.39 -2.84 -12.45
C ILE A 61 2.46 -3.74 -11.21
N THR A 62 3.20 -4.84 -11.28
CA THR A 62 3.33 -5.76 -10.15
C THR A 62 4.04 -5.12 -8.96
N SER A 63 5.06 -4.28 -9.19
CA SER A 63 5.72 -3.52 -8.12
C SER A 63 4.77 -2.54 -7.42
N GLY A 64 3.85 -1.91 -8.15
CA GLY A 64 2.78 -1.08 -7.58
C GLY A 64 1.84 -1.88 -6.68
N GLY A 65 1.42 -3.06 -7.13
CA GLY A 65 0.61 -3.98 -6.33
C GLY A 65 1.32 -4.43 -5.05
N ILE A 66 2.58 -4.84 -5.13
CA ILE A 66 3.40 -5.22 -3.97
C ILE A 66 3.58 -4.04 -3.01
N SER A 67 3.74 -2.83 -3.53
CA SER A 67 3.83 -1.62 -2.70
C SER A 67 2.52 -1.38 -1.94
N GLY A 68 1.36 -1.49 -2.62
CA GLY A 68 0.04 -1.40 -1.98
C GLY A 68 -0.19 -2.46 -0.91
N LEU A 69 0.24 -3.70 -1.17
CA LEU A 69 0.24 -4.79 -0.20
C LEU A 69 1.03 -4.40 1.07
N ALA A 70 2.30 -4.03 0.90
CA ALA A 70 3.20 -3.74 2.01
C ALA A 70 2.74 -2.54 2.86
N ILE A 71 2.18 -1.51 2.22
CA ILE A 71 1.67 -0.33 2.92
C ILE A 71 0.45 -0.70 3.77
N GLU A 72 -0.53 -1.42 3.22
CA GLU A 72 -1.75 -1.74 3.97
C GLU A 72 -1.51 -2.80 5.06
N THR A 73 -0.65 -3.78 4.82
CA THR A 73 -0.26 -4.74 5.87
C THR A 73 0.43 -4.01 7.02
N MET A 74 1.40 -3.14 6.72
CA MET A 74 2.08 -2.35 7.74
C MET A 74 1.12 -1.42 8.46
N ARG A 75 0.17 -0.78 7.75
CA ARG A 75 -0.86 0.07 8.34
C ARG A 75 -1.72 -0.70 9.34
N GLN A 76 -2.16 -1.91 8.99
CA GLN A 76 -2.97 -2.75 9.89
C GLN A 76 -2.15 -3.26 11.09
N LEU A 77 -0.89 -3.63 10.90
CA LEU A 77 0.01 -4.04 11.99
C LEU A 77 0.25 -2.88 12.98
N GLN A 78 0.50 -1.67 12.46
CA GLN A 78 0.61 -0.46 13.30
C GLN A 78 -0.70 -0.15 14.02
N GLU A 79 -1.86 -0.37 13.40
CA GLU A 79 -3.17 -0.17 14.04
C GLU A 79 -3.41 -1.13 15.21
N GLN A 80 -2.87 -2.35 15.13
CA GLN A 80 -2.96 -3.42 16.13
C GLN A 80 -1.93 -3.29 17.26
N ALA A 81 -0.82 -2.59 17.04
CA ALA A 81 0.20 -2.39 18.07
C ALA A 81 -0.35 -1.59 19.27
N THR A 82 -0.11 -2.10 20.48
CA THR A 82 -0.51 -1.43 21.73
C THR A 82 0.48 -0.32 22.14
N ASP A 83 1.69 -0.33 21.56
CA ASP A 83 2.73 0.67 21.82
C ASP A 83 2.29 2.06 21.31
N PRO A 84 2.27 3.09 22.19
CA PRO A 84 1.88 4.46 21.83
C PRO A 84 2.74 5.07 20.71
N ARG A 85 3.96 4.59 20.43
CA ARG A 85 4.77 5.06 19.30
C ARG A 85 4.16 4.72 17.93
N TYR A 86 3.41 3.62 17.85
CA TYR A 86 2.77 3.16 16.61
C TYR A 86 1.30 3.58 16.51
N ARG A 87 0.69 3.99 17.63
CA ARG A 87 -0.61 4.66 17.62
C ARG A 87 -0.44 6.14 17.28
N ALA A 88 -0.85 6.53 16.08
CA ALA A 88 -1.12 7.93 15.78
C ALA A 88 -2.19 8.46 16.76
N THR A 89 -1.75 9.14 17.82
CA THR A 89 -2.63 9.80 18.78
C THR A 89 -3.23 10.99 18.04
N ASN A 90 -4.40 10.82 17.43
CA ASN A 90 -5.10 11.91 16.76
C ASN A 90 -5.55 12.93 17.83
N PRO A 91 -4.93 14.12 17.91
CA PRO A 91 -5.23 15.11 18.95
C PRO A 91 -6.63 15.73 18.77
N TYR A 92 -7.29 15.48 17.63
CA TYR A 92 -8.61 16.02 17.31
C TYR A 92 -9.76 15.06 17.65
N ARG A 93 -9.49 13.81 18.04
CA ARG A 93 -10.54 12.78 18.27
C ARG A 93 -11.38 12.99 19.54
N GLY A 94 -11.08 13.99 20.37
CA GLY A 94 -11.80 14.28 21.62
C GLY A 94 -12.64 15.56 21.64
N ARG A 95 -12.67 16.35 20.55
CA ARG A 95 -13.21 17.73 20.59
C ARG A 95 -14.68 17.89 20.14
N LEU A 96 -15.42 16.79 19.98
CA LEU A 96 -16.81 16.76 19.49
C LEU A 96 -17.84 16.32 20.55
N ARG A 97 -17.47 16.32 21.84
CA ARG A 97 -18.41 16.12 22.96
C ARG A 97 -18.26 17.28 23.96
N ARG A 98 -18.86 18.42 23.65
CA ARG A 98 -19.30 19.42 24.62
C ARG A 98 -20.65 19.94 24.19
#